data_AF-A0A0E3VY04-F1
#
_entry.id   AF-A0A0E3VY04-F1
#
_cell.length_a   1.000
_cell.length_b   1.000
_cell.length_c   1.000
_cell.angle_alpha   90.00
_cell.angle_beta   90.00
_cell.angle_gamma   90.00
#
_symmetry.space_group_name_H-M   'P 1'
#
loop_
_entity.id
_entity.type
_entity.pdbx_description
1 polymer ?
#
loop_
_entity_poly.entity_id
_entity_poly.type
_entity_poly.pdbx_seq_one_letter_code
_entity_poly.pdbx_strand_id
1 'polypeptide(L)'
;MFKRQVSGRKLKCATKRRRAKPKRTARRQLDRAFNFATRVFSNFDPTTGVEGEIRDRMVRTAEGRFYLIEGPDIKPGAREVVTPYRLEDVFAWLQDCPEQIERTVIVGNANCNLLER
;
A
#
# COMPACT_ATOMS: atom_id res chain seq x y z
N MET A 1 71.33 11.18 1.50
CA MET A 1 70.12 10.79 2.26
C MET A 1 69.20 12.00 2.35
N PHE A 2 68.07 12.01 1.63
CA PHE A 2 67.05 13.07 1.72
C PHE A 2 65.67 12.42 1.76
N LYS A 3 65.00 12.51 2.91
CA LYS A 3 63.62 12.00 3.10
C LYS A 3 62.63 13.04 2.59
N ARG A 4 61.90 12.73 1.51
CA ARG A 4 60.71 13.49 1.09
C ARG A 4 59.52 13.06 1.94
N GLN A 5 58.97 13.95 2.76
CA GLN A 5 57.64 13.80 3.33
C GLN A 5 56.62 14.32 2.32
N VAL A 6 55.75 13.43 1.82
CA VAL A 6 54.60 13.81 0.99
C VAL A 6 53.37 13.86 1.90
N SER A 7 52.88 15.07 2.17
CA SER A 7 51.67 15.29 2.95
C SER A 7 50.43 14.82 2.16
N GLY A 8 49.82 13.72 2.58
CA GLY A 8 48.55 13.24 2.03
C GLY A 8 47.40 14.20 2.37
N ARG A 9 46.97 15.03 1.42
CA ARG A 9 45.71 15.77 1.50
C ARG A 9 44.55 14.77 1.44
N LYS A 10 43.90 14.51 2.57
CA LYS A 10 42.61 13.79 2.63
C LYS A 10 41.56 14.59 1.86
N LEU A 11 41.25 14.16 0.63
CA LEU A 11 40.04 14.53 -0.08
C LEU A 11 38.84 14.01 0.74
N LYS A 12 38.19 14.91 1.48
CA LYS A 12 36.88 14.64 2.06
C LYS A 12 35.87 14.58 0.90
N CYS A 13 35.61 13.38 0.36
CA CYS A 13 34.45 13.14 -0.47
C CYS A 13 33.20 13.34 0.38
N ALA A 14 32.67 14.57 0.38
CA ALA A 14 31.35 14.87 0.90
C ALA A 14 30.33 14.24 -0.05
N THR A 15 30.00 12.97 0.17
CA THR A 15 28.80 12.36 -0.38
C THR A 15 27.61 13.13 0.18
N LYS A 16 27.12 14.08 -0.60
CA LYS A 16 25.83 14.75 -0.37
C LYS A 16 24.78 13.65 -0.32
N ARG A 17 24.45 13.17 0.88
CA ARG A 17 23.27 12.37 1.16
C ARG A 17 22.07 13.22 0.75
N ARG A 18 21.62 13.06 -0.50
CA ARG A 18 20.36 13.62 -0.98
C ARG A 18 19.29 13.04 -0.06
N ARG A 19 18.80 13.87 0.86
CA ARG A 19 17.65 13.56 1.70
C ARG A 19 16.50 13.19 0.75
N ALA A 20 16.16 11.91 0.70
CA ALA A 20 14.97 11.45 -0.01
C ALA A 20 13.78 12.19 0.59
N LYS A 21 13.13 13.05 -0.20
CA LYS A 21 11.90 13.75 0.20
C LYS A 21 10.83 12.68 0.42
N PRO A 22 10.35 12.42 1.65
CA PRO A 22 9.47 11.29 1.87
C PRO A 22 8.01 11.77 1.99
N LYS A 23 7.07 10.90 1.57
CA LYS A 23 5.65 10.80 2.00
C LYS A 23 4.53 11.61 1.33
N ARG A 24 4.78 12.70 0.58
CA ARG A 24 3.64 13.46 -0.02
C ARG A 24 3.00 12.80 -1.26
N THR A 25 3.75 11.99 -1.99
CA THR A 25 3.26 11.33 -3.22
C THR A 25 2.40 10.10 -2.95
N ALA A 26 2.72 9.31 -1.92
CA ALA A 26 1.99 8.08 -1.60
C ALA A 26 0.49 8.32 -1.31
N ARG A 27 0.17 9.38 -0.57
CA ARG A 27 -1.23 9.70 -0.24
C ARG A 27 -2.05 10.08 -1.49
N ARG A 28 -1.48 10.90 -2.38
CA ARG A 28 -2.08 11.23 -3.69
C ARG A 28 -2.28 10.01 -4.60
N GLN A 29 -1.41 9.00 -4.48
CA GLN A 29 -1.52 7.77 -5.26
C GLN A 29 -2.69 6.90 -4.79
N LEU A 30 -2.98 6.89 -3.48
CA LEU A 30 -4.10 6.15 -2.90
C LEU A 30 -5.46 6.77 -3.27
N ASP A 31 -5.54 8.10 -3.35
CA ASP A 31 -6.78 8.81 -3.75
C ASP A 31 -7.27 8.42 -5.16
N ARG A 32 -6.39 7.89 -6.01
CA ARG A 32 -6.68 7.41 -7.38
C ARG A 32 -6.54 5.90 -7.53
N ALA A 33 -6.33 5.18 -6.44
CA ALA A 33 -6.17 3.74 -6.50
C ALA A 33 -7.51 3.05 -6.79
N PHE A 34 -7.46 2.00 -7.60
CA PHE A 34 -8.62 1.17 -7.88
C PHE A 34 -8.83 0.20 -6.71
N ASN A 35 -9.99 0.29 -6.06
CA ASN A 35 -10.43 -0.71 -5.10
C ASN A 35 -10.96 -1.93 -5.88
N PHE A 36 -10.36 -3.10 -5.66
CA PHE A 36 -10.77 -4.33 -6.35
C PHE A 36 -11.34 -5.39 -5.41
N ALA A 37 -11.14 -5.23 -4.09
CA ALA A 37 -11.71 -6.14 -3.10
C ALA A 37 -11.91 -5.42 -1.77
N THR A 38 -13.06 -5.66 -1.14
CA THR A 38 -13.40 -5.13 0.19
C THR A 38 -13.73 -6.30 1.10
N ARG A 39 -13.10 -6.37 2.27
CA ARG A 39 -13.44 -7.35 3.32
C ARG A 39 -14.28 -6.66 4.38
N VAL A 40 -15.39 -7.27 4.75
CA VAL A 40 -16.31 -6.77 5.77
C VAL A 40 -16.45 -7.81 6.87
N PHE A 41 -16.18 -7.43 8.11
CA PHE A 41 -16.27 -8.33 9.26
C PHE A 41 -16.66 -7.57 10.53
N SER A 42 -17.34 -8.24 11.45
CA SER A 42 -17.63 -7.71 12.78
C SER A 42 -16.42 -7.87 13.69
N ASN A 43 -16.10 -6.82 14.45
CA ASN A 43 -15.13 -6.87 15.53
C ASN A 43 -15.81 -6.47 16.85
N PHE A 44 -15.36 -7.05 17.95
CA PHE A 44 -15.83 -6.76 19.29
C PHE A 44 -14.67 -6.26 20.15
N ASP A 45 -14.85 -5.11 20.79
CA ASP A 45 -13.85 -4.56 21.70
C ASP A 45 -14.24 -4.96 23.13
N PRO A 46 -13.49 -5.88 23.76
CA PRO A 46 -13.80 -6.35 25.11
C PRO A 46 -13.65 -5.25 26.17
N THR A 47 -12.95 -4.15 25.85
CA THR A 47 -12.73 -3.04 26.77
C THR A 47 -13.96 -2.13 26.86
N THR A 48 -14.58 -1.86 25.72
CA THR A 48 -15.72 -0.96 25.61
C THR A 48 -17.06 -1.69 25.54
N GLY A 49 -17.04 -3.00 25.26
CA GLY A 49 -18.24 -3.82 25.05
C GLY A 49 -18.97 -3.50 23.75
N VAL A 50 -18.33 -2.74 22.85
CA VAL A 50 -18.91 -2.34 21.57
C VAL A 50 -18.59 -3.38 20.51
N GLU A 51 -19.61 -3.78 19.76
CA GLU A 51 -19.46 -4.51 18.51
C GLU A 51 -19.64 -3.53 17.34
N GLY A 52 -18.83 -3.68 16.29
CA GLY A 52 -18.97 -2.87 15.10
C GLY A 52 -18.37 -3.53 13.87
N GLU A 53 -18.82 -3.08 12.71
CA GLU A 53 -18.37 -3.56 11.41
C GLU A 53 -17.08 -2.82 11.00
N ILE A 54 -16.04 -3.58 10.65
CA ILE A 54 -14.79 -3.09 10.08
C ILE A 54 -14.78 -3.40 8.58
N ARG A 55 -14.28 -2.45 7.79
CA ARG A 55 -14.16 -2.56 6.34
C ARG A 55 -12.73 -2.34 5.89
N ASP A 56 -12.10 -3.41 5.44
CA ASP A 56 -10.77 -3.36 4.85
C ASP A 56 -10.87 -3.30 3.32
N ARG A 57 -9.98 -2.56 2.68
CA ARG A 57 -9.98 -2.38 1.22
C ARG A 57 -8.62 -2.73 0.65
N MET A 58 -8.61 -3.66 -0.31
CA MET A 58 -7.44 -3.94 -1.12
C MET A 58 -7.47 -3.09 -2.38
N VAL A 59 -6.47 -2.23 -2.52
CA VAL A 59 -6.39 -1.27 -3.61
C VAL A 59 -5.14 -1.47 -4.45
N ARG A 60 -5.26 -1.18 -5.75
CA ARG A 60 -4.16 -1.16 -6.70
C ARG A 60 -3.97 0.24 -7.28
N THR A 61 -2.76 0.77 -7.13
CA THR A 61 -2.39 2.07 -7.72
C THR A 61 -2.17 1.94 -9.24
N ALA A 62 -2.19 3.06 -9.96
CA ALA A 62 -1.87 3.10 -11.39
C ALA A 62 -0.45 2.60 -11.72
N GLU A 63 0.49 2.68 -10.76
CA GLU A 63 1.85 2.14 -10.86
C GLU A 63 1.91 0.62 -10.62
N GLY A 64 0.76 -0.03 -10.39
CA GLY A 64 0.66 -1.46 -10.16
C GLY A 64 1.01 -1.92 -8.73
N ARG A 65 1.20 -0.99 -7.79
CA ARG A 65 1.46 -1.31 -6.37
C ARG A 65 0.16 -1.61 -5.63
N PHE A 66 0.21 -2.56 -4.70
CA PHE A 66 -0.90 -2.97 -3.86
C PHE A 66 -0.79 -2.40 -2.45
N TYR A 67 -1.94 -2.02 -1.90
CA TYR A 67 -2.05 -1.56 -0.52
C TYR A 67 -3.32 -2.15 0.09
N LEU A 68 -3.21 -2.61 1.34
CA LEU A 68 -4.34 -2.83 2.21
C LEU A 68 -4.62 -1.55 2.98
N ILE A 69 -5.86 -1.08 2.93
CA ILE A 69 -6.36 -0.02 3.78
C ILE A 69 -7.26 -0.68 4.80
N GLU A 70 -6.74 -0.87 6.00
CA GLU A 70 -7.50 -1.43 7.12
C GLU A 70 -8.43 -0.34 7.65
N GLY A 71 -9.69 -0.71 7.84
CA GLY A 71 -10.69 0.19 8.41
C GLY A 71 -10.26 0.69 9.79
N PRO A 72 -10.78 1.85 10.26
CA PRO A 72 -10.55 2.23 11.64
C PRO A 72 -11.12 1.14 12.55
N ASP A 73 -10.35 0.78 13.58
CA ASP A 73 -10.86 -0.07 14.65
C ASP A 73 -12.10 0.59 15.30
N ILE A 74 -12.93 -0.21 15.97
CA ILE A 74 -14.17 0.27 16.61
C ILE A 74 -13.92 1.19 17.81
N LYS A 75 -12.66 1.40 18.19
CA LYS A 75 -12.24 2.29 19.26
C LYS A 75 -12.39 3.77 18.89
N PRO A 76 -12.85 4.62 19.83
CA PRO A 76 -12.94 6.04 19.58
C PRO A 76 -11.56 6.64 19.26
N GLY A 77 -11.47 7.35 18.13
CA GLY A 77 -10.24 7.97 17.65
C GLY A 77 -9.32 7.06 16.83
N ALA A 78 -9.72 5.81 16.56
CA ALA A 78 -9.02 4.94 15.63
C ALA A 78 -9.00 5.56 14.22
N ARG A 79 -7.96 5.23 13.46
CA ARG A 79 -7.75 5.72 12.09
C ARG A 79 -7.45 4.55 11.18
N GLU A 80 -7.75 4.74 9.90
CA GLU A 80 -7.33 3.80 8.87
C GLU A 80 -5.81 3.62 8.89
N VAL A 81 -5.39 2.37 8.72
CA VAL A 81 -3.98 2.00 8.57
C VAL A 81 -3.75 1.59 7.13
N VAL A 82 -2.68 2.11 6.52
CA VAL A 82 -2.33 1.79 5.14
C VAL A 82 -1.04 1.00 5.11
N THR A 83 -1.13 -0.23 4.64
CA THR A 83 -0.03 -1.19 4.63
C THR A 83 0.28 -1.58 3.18
N PRO A 84 1.54 -1.45 2.71
CA PRO A 84 1.93 -1.92 1.39
C PRO A 84 1.91 -3.45 1.34
N TYR A 85 1.36 -4.02 0.26
CA TYR A 85 1.25 -5.46 0.06
C TYR A 85 2.05 -5.90 -1.16
N ARG A 86 2.64 -7.10 -1.09
CA ARG A 86 3.16 -7.79 -2.28
C ARG A 86 2.04 -8.60 -2.92
N LEU A 87 2.27 -9.02 -4.17
CA LEU A 87 1.29 -9.81 -4.89
C LEU A 87 0.95 -11.14 -4.19
N GLU A 88 1.96 -11.80 -3.60
CA GLU A 88 1.77 -13.03 -2.80
C GLU A 88 0.85 -12.79 -1.60
N ASP A 89 1.06 -11.69 -0.87
CA ASP A 89 0.24 -11.30 0.28
C ASP A 89 -1.21 -10.97 -0.11
N VAL A 90 -1.41 -10.40 -1.31
CA VAL A 90 -2.75 -10.14 -1.85
C VAL A 90 -3.51 -11.45 -2.05
N PHE A 91 -2.86 -12.47 -2.62
CA PHE A 91 -3.50 -13.78 -2.82
C PHE A 91 -3.80 -14.47 -1.50
N ALA A 92 -2.88 -14.43 -0.54
CA ALA A 92 -3.11 -14.95 0.79
C ALA A 92 -4.32 -14.27 1.46
N TRP A 93 -4.38 -12.93 1.43
CA TRP A 93 -5.49 -12.17 2.00
C TRP A 93 -6.84 -12.49 1.32
N LEU A 94 -6.85 -12.70 0.00
CA LEU A 94 -8.05 -13.10 -0.74
C LEU A 94 -8.56 -14.52 -0.42
N GLN A 95 -7.74 -15.34 0.23
CA GLN A 95 -8.04 -16.73 0.61
C GLN A 95 -8.35 -16.89 2.10
N ASP A 96 -7.97 -15.93 2.93
CA ASP A 96 -8.03 -16.02 4.41
C ASP A 96 -9.47 -16.19 4.92
N CYS A 97 -10.45 -15.47 4.34
CA CYS A 97 -11.90 -15.64 4.55
C CYS A 97 -12.67 -15.17 3.30
N PRO A 98 -12.77 -15.96 2.22
CA PRO A 98 -13.34 -15.50 0.95
C PRO A 98 -14.81 -15.07 1.03
N GLU A 99 -15.58 -15.64 1.95
CA GLU A 99 -16.98 -15.31 2.22
C GLU A 99 -17.18 -13.89 2.77
N GLN A 100 -16.15 -13.29 3.38
CA GLN A 100 -16.17 -11.92 3.88
C GLN A 100 -15.75 -10.90 2.82
N ILE A 101 -15.31 -11.36 1.64
CA ILE A 101 -14.68 -10.53 0.62
C ILE A 101 -15.63 -10.30 -0.55
N GLU A 102 -16.02 -9.05 -0.73
CA GLU A 102 -16.68 -8.57 -1.94
C GLU A 102 -15.63 -8.15 -2.97
N ARG A 103 -15.69 -8.72 -4.18
CA ARG A 103 -14.76 -8.41 -5.28
C ARG A 103 -15.43 -7.51 -6.30
N THR A 104 -14.74 -6.45 -6.72
CA THR A 104 -15.21 -5.58 -7.80
C THR A 104 -15.02 -6.28 -9.13
N VAL A 105 -16.13 -6.68 -9.76
CA VAL A 105 -16.11 -7.23 -11.12
C VAL A 105 -16.00 -6.07 -12.11
N ILE A 106 -14.87 -6.00 -12.81
CA ILE A 106 -14.76 -5.12 -13.98
C ILE A 106 -15.50 -5.80 -15.13
N VAL A 107 -16.73 -5.38 -15.42
CA VAL A 107 -17.41 -5.79 -16.64
C VAL A 107 -16.71 -5.10 -17.80
N GLY A 108 -15.79 -5.81 -18.45
CA GLY A 108 -15.20 -5.35 -19.70
C GLY A 108 -16.32 -5.26 -20.74
N ASN A 109 -16.63 -4.04 -21.19
CA ASN A 109 -17.53 -3.85 -22.32
C ASN A 109 -16.78 -4.37 -23.56
N ALA A 110 -16.96 -5.65 -23.87
CA ALA A 110 -16.33 -6.33 -25.00
C ALA A 110 -16.98 -5.88 -26.32
N ASN A 111 -16.85 -4.60 -26.67
CA ASN A 111 -16.92 -4.18 -28.07
C ASN A 111 -15.56 -4.50 -28.71
N CYS A 112 -15.27 -5.80 -28.80
CA CYS A 112 -14.34 -6.33 -29.77
C CYS A 112 -15.01 -6.18 -31.13
N ASN A 113 -14.88 -5.01 -31.76
CA ASN A 113 -15.03 -4.91 -33.20
C ASN A 113 -13.91 -5.77 -33.79
N LEU A 114 -14.23 -7.04 -34.04
CA LEU A 114 -13.62 -7.85 -35.08
C LEU A 114 -13.77 -7.03 -36.37
N LEU A 115 -12.74 -6.25 -36.67
CA LEU A 115 -12.47 -5.83 -38.03
C LEU A 115 -12.08 -7.10 -38.79
N GLU A 116 -13.09 -7.84 -39.25
CA GLU A 116 -12.91 -8.74 -40.37
C GLU A 116 -12.45 -7.89 -41.56
N ARG A 117 -11.22 -8.12 -41.98
CA ARG A 117 -10.68 -7.71 -43.26
C ARG A 117 -10.44 -8.95 -44.09
#